data_AF-A0A218QH61-F1
#
_entry.id   AF-A0A218QH61-F1
#
_cell.length_a   1.000
_cell.length_b   1.000
_cell.length_c   1.000
_cell.angle_alpha   90.00
_cell.angle_beta   90.00
_cell.angle_gamma   90.00
#
_symmetry.space_group_name_H-M   'P 1'
#
loop_
_entity.id
_entity.type
_entity.pdbx_description
1 polymer ?
#
loop_
_entity_poly.entity_id
_entity_poly.type
_entity_poly.pdbx_seq_one_letter_code
_entity_poly.pdbx_strand_id
1 'polypeptide(L)'
;MKEAGCDDESTNGVVVMVEPYSQTEQIQHVIYRILDANLDRAREGLRIIEEWCRFGLNNAQLALECKHLRQEIANWHTAQMRAARDTLGDAGTELSHPQEEQRANIKSLLQANFGRVQEAMRVLEEYGKLTHPNMGKAFKQMRYRVYTLESTLLGYQRHQLLLRSRLYLVTSQSENLLSTVEAALKGGLTLLQYRDKIGDDTVRLEQAMKLRQLCHSYGALFIMNDRVDLALAVDADGVHLGQQDMPIAIARQLLGPQRLIGRSTTNSKEMQGAIADGADYIGVGPVYETPTKVGKAAVGVEYVSYAAKNSPIPWFAIGGIDPNNINEVIDAGAQRVAVVRSLMEAEQPTLVTQYFLSQLYRVKANA
;
A
#
# COMPACT_ATOMS: atom_id res chain seq x y z
N MET A 1 43.55 -34.75 76.27
CA MET A 1 43.21 -33.75 75.23
C MET A 1 42.20 -34.43 74.31
N LYS A 2 40.90 -34.18 74.51
CA LYS A 2 39.98 -33.37 73.66
C LYS A 2 39.85 -33.91 72.23
N GLU A 3 38.69 -34.14 71.59
CA GLU A 3 37.23 -34.03 71.82
C GLU A 3 36.58 -34.75 70.59
N ALA A 4 35.64 -35.70 70.74
CA ALA A 4 34.18 -35.60 70.47
C ALA A 4 33.76 -35.22 69.02
N GLY A 5 33.17 -36.15 68.25
CA GLY A 5 31.72 -36.23 67.92
C GLY A 5 31.55 -36.21 66.38
N CYS A 6 30.51 -36.70 65.70
CA CYS A 6 29.22 -37.30 66.02
C CYS A 6 28.76 -38.02 64.72
N ASP A 7 28.07 -39.16 64.85
CA ASP A 7 27.31 -39.79 63.77
C ASP A 7 26.14 -38.88 63.32
N ASP A 8 25.79 -38.88 62.04
CA ASP A 8 24.41 -38.62 61.63
C ASP A 8 24.04 -39.38 60.34
N GLU A 9 22.94 -40.13 60.46
CA GLU A 9 22.29 -40.94 59.44
C GLU A 9 21.62 -40.01 58.42
N SER A 10 22.02 -40.08 57.14
CA SER A 10 21.32 -39.35 56.08
C SER A 10 20.74 -40.31 55.03
N THR A 11 19.43 -40.49 55.15
CA THR A 11 18.43 -40.54 54.06
C THR A 11 18.71 -41.47 52.86
N ASN A 12 17.87 -42.50 52.75
CA ASN A 12 17.52 -43.20 51.52
C ASN A 12 17.16 -42.20 50.39
N GLY A 13 18.16 -41.74 49.65
CA GLY A 13 17.98 -41.08 48.37
C GLY A 13 17.70 -42.14 47.31
N VAL A 14 16.44 -42.24 46.86
CA VAL A 14 16.15 -42.87 45.58
C VAL A 14 16.85 -42.03 44.53
N VAL A 15 17.99 -42.52 44.04
CA VAL A 15 18.65 -41.98 42.85
C VAL A 15 17.70 -42.25 41.69
N VAL A 16 16.87 -41.27 41.35
CA VAL A 16 16.20 -41.26 40.06
C VAL A 16 17.31 -41.03 39.03
N MET A 17 17.81 -42.13 38.48
CA MET A 17 18.71 -42.13 37.34
C MET A 17 17.93 -41.54 36.16
N VAL A 18 18.06 -40.23 35.95
CA VAL A 18 17.65 -39.60 34.70
C VAL A 18 18.67 -40.05 33.67
N GLU A 19 18.32 -41.04 32.85
CA GLU A 19 19.17 -41.45 31.73
C GLU A 19 19.42 -40.23 30.82
N PRO A 20 20.67 -39.96 30.41
CA PRO A 20 20.95 -38.89 29.49
C PRO A 20 20.28 -39.22 28.15
N TYR A 21 19.33 -38.38 27.72
CA TYR A 21 18.71 -38.44 26.40
C TYR A 21 19.74 -38.77 25.33
N SER A 22 19.38 -39.65 24.39
CA SER A 22 20.20 -39.91 23.22
C SER A 22 20.46 -38.59 22.47
N GLN A 23 21.62 -38.45 21.84
CA GLN A 23 21.97 -37.24 21.08
C GLN A 23 20.88 -36.85 20.05
N THR A 24 20.19 -37.86 19.50
CA THR A 24 19.06 -37.70 18.59
C THR A 24 17.84 -37.04 19.26
N GLU A 25 17.47 -37.48 20.46
CA GLU A 25 16.34 -36.90 21.21
C GLU A 25 16.65 -35.47 21.68
N GLN A 26 17.90 -35.18 22.06
CA GLN A 26 18.33 -33.82 22.38
C GLN A 26 18.21 -32.88 21.18
N ILE A 27 18.66 -33.31 20.00
CA ILE A 27 18.53 -32.55 18.76
C ILE A 27 17.05 -32.33 18.41
N GLN A 28 16.23 -33.37 18.55
CA GLN A 28 14.79 -33.27 18.28
C GLN A 28 14.11 -32.26 19.22
N HIS A 29 14.46 -32.28 20.51
CA HIS A 29 13.96 -31.30 21.48
C HIS A 29 14.33 -29.86 21.09
N VAL A 30 15.58 -29.62 20.65
CA VAL A 30 16.02 -28.31 20.15
C VAL A 30 15.24 -27.89 18.91
N ILE A 31 15.00 -28.80 17.96
CA ILE A 31 14.18 -28.51 16.77
C ILE A 31 12.76 -28.09 17.18
N TYR A 32 12.16 -28.76 18.16
CA TYR A 32 10.83 -28.39 18.67
C TYR A 32 10.81 -27.00 19.32
N ARG A 33 11.85 -26.61 20.07
CA ARG A 33 12.01 -25.23 20.58
C ARG A 33 12.05 -24.20 19.46
N ILE A 34 12.82 -24.47 18.40
CA ILE A 34 12.94 -23.58 17.24
C ILE A 34 11.58 -23.43 16.54
N LEU A 35 10.85 -24.53 16.34
CA LEU A 35 9.54 -24.50 15.69
C LEU A 35 8.49 -23.79 16.56
N ASP A 36 8.46 -24.05 17.87
CA ASP A 36 7.57 -23.37 18.83
C ASP A 36 7.73 -21.84 18.77
N ALA A 37 8.96 -21.35 18.94
CA ALA A 37 9.24 -19.92 18.97
C ALA A 37 8.85 -19.21 17.66
N ASN A 38 9.09 -19.84 16.50
CA ASN A 38 8.79 -19.23 15.21
C ASN A 38 7.31 -19.31 14.82
N LEU A 39 6.58 -20.34 15.29
CA LEU A 39 5.12 -20.38 15.15
C LEU A 39 4.46 -19.22 15.89
N ASP A 40 4.91 -18.92 17.11
CA ASP A 40 4.41 -17.80 17.90
C ASP A 40 4.80 -16.45 17.29
N ARG A 41 6.08 -16.23 16.95
CA ARG A 41 6.55 -14.99 16.29
C ARG A 41 5.78 -14.67 15.01
N ALA A 42 5.53 -15.67 14.15
CA ALA A 42 4.76 -15.47 12.94
C ALA A 42 3.31 -15.05 13.23
N ARG A 43 2.67 -15.66 14.23
CA ARG A 43 1.29 -15.35 14.61
C ARG A 43 1.14 -13.99 15.29
N GLU A 44 2.13 -13.59 16.08
CA GLU A 44 2.20 -12.27 16.75
C GLU A 44 2.42 -11.14 15.73
N GLY A 45 3.38 -11.30 14.82
CA GLY A 45 3.61 -10.30 13.76
C GLY A 45 2.38 -10.13 12.88
N LEU A 46 1.72 -11.23 12.48
CA LEU A 46 0.45 -11.16 11.74
C LEU A 46 -0.68 -10.54 12.56
N ARG A 47 -0.67 -10.66 13.89
CA ARG A 47 -1.69 -10.04 14.75
C ARG A 47 -1.57 -8.52 14.70
N ILE A 48 -0.36 -7.99 14.76
CA ILE A 48 -0.11 -6.55 14.65
C ILE A 48 -0.61 -6.02 13.30
N ILE A 49 -0.33 -6.74 12.21
CA ILE A 49 -0.80 -6.38 10.87
C ILE A 49 -2.34 -6.45 10.77
N GLU A 50 -2.96 -7.50 11.32
CA GLU A 50 -4.42 -7.68 11.38
C GLU A 50 -5.11 -6.48 12.05
N GLU A 51 -4.58 -5.99 13.16
CA GLU A 51 -5.15 -4.86 13.90
C GLU A 51 -5.11 -3.56 13.09
N TRP A 52 -4.03 -3.31 12.34
CA TRP A 52 -3.98 -2.17 11.44
C TRP A 52 -4.98 -2.29 10.30
N CYS A 53 -5.12 -3.47 9.70
CA CYS A 53 -6.15 -3.73 8.69
C CYS A 53 -7.56 -3.46 9.23
N ARG A 54 -7.83 -3.87 10.47
CA ARG A 54 -9.15 -3.72 11.11
C ARG A 54 -9.45 -2.29 11.52
N PHE A 55 -8.55 -1.64 12.24
CA PHE A 55 -8.82 -0.35 12.88
C PHE A 55 -8.21 0.84 12.13
N GLY A 56 -7.02 0.66 11.55
CA GLY A 56 -6.37 1.71 10.76
C GLY A 56 -7.00 1.87 9.39
N LEU A 57 -7.32 0.75 8.73
CA LEU A 57 -7.83 0.74 7.36
C LEU A 57 -9.33 0.45 7.25
N ASN A 58 -9.98 -0.05 8.30
CA ASN A 58 -11.36 -0.56 8.25
C ASN A 58 -11.60 -1.55 7.09
N ASN A 59 -10.58 -2.36 6.77
CA ASN A 59 -10.60 -3.30 5.65
C ASN A 59 -10.81 -4.73 6.16
N ALA A 60 -12.07 -5.18 6.12
CA ALA A 60 -12.45 -6.51 6.58
C ALA A 60 -11.76 -7.64 5.80
N GLN A 61 -11.54 -7.47 4.49
CA GLN A 61 -10.94 -8.50 3.65
C GLN A 61 -9.46 -8.74 4.01
N LEU A 62 -8.68 -7.67 4.17
CA LEU A 62 -7.28 -7.79 4.57
C LEU A 62 -7.14 -8.31 6.01
N ALA A 63 -8.02 -7.88 6.92
CA ALA A 63 -8.05 -8.41 8.28
C ALA A 63 -8.38 -9.91 8.29
N LEU A 64 -9.33 -10.35 7.46
CA LEU A 64 -9.69 -11.76 7.32
C LEU A 64 -8.52 -12.60 6.79
N GLU A 65 -7.77 -12.12 5.80
CA GLU A 65 -6.59 -12.81 5.29
C GLU A 65 -5.52 -12.99 6.36
N CYS A 66 -5.25 -11.95 7.16
CA CYS A 66 -4.33 -12.04 8.30
C CYS A 66 -4.81 -13.08 9.33
N LYS A 67 -6.12 -13.08 9.62
CA LYS A 67 -6.74 -14.04 10.54
C LYS A 67 -6.64 -15.47 10.01
N HIS A 68 -6.90 -15.71 8.73
CA HIS A 68 -6.76 -17.04 8.11
C HIS A 68 -5.33 -17.55 8.20
N LEU A 69 -4.34 -16.76 7.79
CA LEU A 69 -2.93 -17.11 7.93
C LEU A 69 -2.58 -17.46 9.39
N ARG A 70 -3.04 -16.65 10.37
CA ARG A 70 -2.82 -16.93 11.80
C ARG A 70 -3.41 -18.26 12.26
N GLN A 71 -4.60 -18.62 11.78
CA GLN A 71 -5.25 -19.89 12.13
C GLN A 71 -4.57 -21.07 11.44
N GLU A 72 -4.19 -20.93 10.17
CA GLU A 72 -3.43 -21.95 9.44
C GLU A 72 -2.09 -22.24 10.12
N ILE A 73 -1.36 -21.21 10.56
CA ILE A 73 -0.11 -21.38 11.32
C ILE A 73 -0.39 -22.07 12.66
N ALA A 74 -1.45 -21.69 13.38
CA ALA A 74 -1.79 -22.29 14.66
C ALA A 74 -2.01 -23.82 14.57
N ASN A 75 -2.54 -24.31 13.46
CA ASN A 75 -2.78 -25.74 13.23
C ASN A 75 -1.49 -26.57 13.17
N TRP A 76 -0.33 -25.95 12.91
CA TRP A 76 0.97 -26.62 12.93
C TRP A 76 1.58 -26.71 14.33
N HIS A 77 0.98 -26.04 15.32
CA HIS A 77 1.53 -25.96 16.66
C HIS A 77 1.11 -27.16 17.49
N THR A 78 1.98 -28.15 17.57
CA THR A 78 1.73 -29.42 18.27
C THR A 78 1.94 -29.31 19.78
N ALA A 79 1.43 -30.27 20.54
CA ALA A 79 1.65 -30.34 21.99
C ALA A 79 3.13 -30.57 22.33
N GLN A 80 3.85 -31.36 21.53
CA GLN A 80 5.27 -31.66 21.69
C GLN A 80 6.13 -30.39 21.52
N MET A 81 5.82 -29.57 20.52
CA MET A 81 6.49 -28.27 20.33
C MET A 81 6.27 -27.35 21.53
N ARG A 82 5.02 -27.23 22.01
CA ARG A 82 4.70 -26.44 23.21
C ARG A 82 5.39 -26.96 24.46
N ALA A 83 5.47 -28.28 24.63
CA ALA A 83 6.12 -28.90 25.78
C ALA A 83 7.65 -28.70 25.78
N ALA A 84 8.26 -28.50 24.61
CA ALA A 84 9.69 -28.23 24.50
C ALA A 84 10.07 -26.79 24.89
N ARG A 85 9.09 -25.90 25.08
CA ARG A 85 9.33 -24.48 25.39
C ARG A 85 10.13 -24.34 26.67
N ASP A 86 11.22 -23.58 26.57
CA ASP A 86 12.06 -23.21 27.70
C ASP A 86 12.47 -21.74 27.53
N THR A 87 11.66 -20.86 28.12
CA THR A 87 11.87 -19.41 28.07
C THR A 87 12.96 -18.97 29.06
N LEU A 88 13.10 -19.67 30.20
CA LEU A 88 14.10 -19.31 31.22
C LEU A 88 15.52 -19.64 30.76
N GLY A 89 15.69 -20.72 30.00
CA GLY A 89 16.96 -21.12 29.38
C GLY A 89 17.09 -20.69 27.91
N ASP A 90 16.32 -19.72 27.43
CA ASP A 90 16.47 -19.18 26.07
C ASP A 90 17.51 -18.05 26.07
N ALA A 91 18.67 -18.30 25.48
CA ALA A 91 19.74 -17.31 25.36
C ALA A 91 19.35 -16.07 24.54
N GLY A 92 18.25 -16.13 23.78
CA GLY A 92 17.75 -15.05 22.96
C GLY A 92 16.94 -13.98 23.71
N THR A 93 16.52 -14.20 24.97
CA THR A 93 15.63 -13.26 25.67
C THR A 93 16.29 -11.94 26.03
N GLU A 94 17.61 -11.92 26.16
CA GLU A 94 18.39 -10.71 26.46
C GLU A 94 18.97 -10.04 25.20
N LEU A 95 18.82 -10.68 24.03
CA LEU A 95 19.28 -10.11 22.77
C LEU A 95 18.27 -9.06 22.30
N SER A 96 18.74 -7.82 22.16
CA SER A 96 17.98 -6.71 21.60
C SER A 96 18.87 -5.88 20.69
N HIS A 97 18.28 -5.28 19.67
CA HIS A 97 18.96 -4.31 18.82
C HIS A 97 18.40 -2.90 19.08
N PRO A 98 19.21 -1.84 19.15
CA PRO A 98 18.72 -0.48 19.44
C PRO A 98 17.62 0.02 18.48
N GLN A 99 17.64 -0.45 17.23
CA GLN A 99 16.59 -0.14 16.26
C GLN A 99 15.25 -0.81 16.57
N GLU A 100 15.15 -1.70 17.55
CA GLU A 100 13.89 -2.30 18.00
C GLU A 100 13.09 -1.40 18.94
N GLU A 101 13.75 -0.46 19.63
CA GLU A 101 13.15 0.39 20.66
C GLU A 101 12.26 1.51 20.09
N GLN A 102 12.53 1.94 18.86
CA GLN A 102 11.82 3.06 18.24
C GLN A 102 11.22 2.68 16.88
N ARG A 103 10.01 3.19 16.62
CA ARG A 103 9.34 3.13 15.32
C ARG A 103 8.92 4.54 14.95
N ALA A 104 9.36 5.01 13.78
CA ALA A 104 9.14 6.40 13.36
C ALA A 104 7.70 6.67 12.92
N ASN A 105 7.03 5.68 12.35
CA ASN A 105 5.66 5.79 11.84
C ASN A 105 5.03 4.41 11.60
N ILE A 106 3.73 4.38 11.27
CA ILE A 106 2.99 3.15 10.99
C ILE A 106 3.60 2.32 9.87
N LYS A 107 4.11 2.96 8.79
CA LYS A 107 4.76 2.23 7.69
C LYS A 107 5.97 1.44 8.20
N SER A 108 6.84 2.06 9.00
CA SER A 108 8.00 1.38 9.59
C SER A 108 7.61 0.26 10.56
N LEU A 109 6.52 0.43 11.32
CA LEU A 109 5.98 -0.60 12.21
C LEU A 109 5.51 -1.82 11.41
N LEU A 110 4.76 -1.62 10.34
CA LEU A 110 4.22 -2.70 9.52
C LEU A 110 5.32 -3.43 8.76
N GLN A 111 6.27 -2.70 8.14
CA GLN A 111 7.41 -3.30 7.43
C GLN A 111 8.26 -4.19 8.35
N ALA A 112 8.55 -3.73 9.57
CA ALA A 112 9.30 -4.53 10.54
C ALA A 112 8.55 -5.82 10.91
N ASN A 113 7.23 -5.76 11.09
CA ASN A 113 6.45 -6.94 11.43
C ASN A 113 6.26 -7.90 10.23
N PHE A 114 6.12 -7.39 9.01
CA PHE A 114 6.17 -8.24 7.82
C PHE A 114 7.51 -8.97 7.71
N GLY A 115 8.63 -8.28 7.92
CA GLY A 115 9.97 -8.89 7.96
C GLY A 115 10.05 -10.03 8.98
N ARG A 116 9.66 -9.77 10.23
CA ARG A 116 9.66 -10.79 11.30
C ARG A 116 8.78 -12.01 10.97
N VAL A 117 7.60 -11.80 10.38
CA VAL A 117 6.74 -12.91 9.93
C VAL A 117 7.43 -13.72 8.84
N GLN A 118 8.04 -13.06 7.85
CA GLN A 118 8.70 -13.70 6.72
C GLN A 118 9.94 -14.49 7.14
N GLU A 119 10.72 -13.96 8.09
CA GLU A 119 11.86 -14.62 8.73
C GLU A 119 11.40 -15.85 9.52
N ALA A 120 10.40 -15.69 10.39
CA ALA A 120 9.86 -16.78 11.19
C ALA A 120 9.32 -17.91 10.29
N MET A 121 8.55 -17.57 9.26
CA MET A 121 8.08 -18.58 8.30
C MET A 121 9.20 -19.21 7.49
N ARG A 122 10.34 -18.53 7.27
CA ARG A 122 11.51 -19.12 6.61
C ARG A 122 12.14 -20.20 7.49
N VAL A 123 12.25 -19.92 8.79
CA VAL A 123 12.72 -20.91 9.77
C VAL A 123 11.78 -22.12 9.80
N LEU A 124 10.47 -21.88 9.86
CA LEU A 124 9.45 -22.95 9.83
C LEU A 124 9.47 -23.76 8.53
N GLU A 125 9.70 -23.12 7.39
CA GLU A 125 9.86 -23.78 6.10
C GLU A 125 11.04 -24.75 6.10
N GLU A 126 12.20 -24.34 6.63
CA GLU A 126 13.42 -25.15 6.56
C GLU A 126 13.51 -26.18 7.70
N TYR A 127 13.36 -25.77 8.97
CA TYR A 127 13.39 -26.70 10.11
C TYR A 127 12.19 -27.66 10.11
N GLY A 128 11.04 -27.23 9.59
CA GLY A 128 9.85 -28.06 9.49
C GLY A 128 10.09 -29.34 8.67
N LYS A 129 10.98 -29.29 7.66
CA LYS A 129 11.32 -30.45 6.82
C LYS A 129 11.96 -31.60 7.61
N LEU A 130 12.58 -31.31 8.76
CA LEU A 130 13.20 -32.32 9.62
C LEU A 130 12.19 -33.15 10.42
N THR A 131 10.97 -32.64 10.62
CA THR A 131 9.96 -33.27 11.48
C THR A 131 8.65 -33.56 10.77
N HIS A 132 8.27 -32.75 9.77
CA HIS A 132 7.00 -32.80 9.07
C HIS A 132 7.21 -32.48 7.58
N PRO A 133 7.28 -33.49 6.69
CA PRO A 133 7.57 -33.29 5.26
C PRO A 133 6.65 -32.27 4.56
N ASN A 134 5.38 -32.18 5.00
CA ASN A 134 4.39 -31.25 4.44
C ASN A 134 4.53 -29.81 4.95
N MET A 135 5.18 -29.60 6.10
CA MET A 135 5.31 -28.28 6.72
C MET A 135 6.12 -27.33 5.84
N GLY A 136 7.22 -27.80 5.25
CA GLY A 136 8.04 -27.00 4.34
C GLY A 136 7.24 -26.46 3.14
N LYS A 137 6.42 -27.30 2.51
CA LYS A 137 5.55 -26.87 1.40
C LYS A 137 4.51 -25.85 1.85
N ALA A 138 3.88 -26.06 3.00
CA ALA A 138 2.86 -25.18 3.53
C ALA A 138 3.43 -23.78 3.86
N PHE A 139 4.55 -23.71 4.58
CA PHE A 139 5.17 -22.44 4.96
C PHE A 139 5.78 -21.69 3.78
N LYS A 140 6.23 -22.39 2.74
CA LYS A 140 6.58 -21.75 1.46
C LYS A 140 5.38 -21.03 0.83
N GLN A 141 4.22 -21.69 0.77
CA GLN A 141 2.99 -21.10 0.22
C GLN A 141 2.48 -19.93 1.08
N MET A 142 2.48 -20.09 2.41
CA MET A 142 2.10 -19.02 3.33
C MET A 142 3.03 -17.80 3.22
N ARG A 143 4.35 -18.00 3.04
CA ARG A 143 5.30 -16.89 2.77
C ARG A 143 4.92 -16.08 1.54
N TYR A 144 4.56 -16.73 0.43
CA TYR A 144 4.13 -16.02 -0.77
C TYR A 144 2.84 -15.22 -0.54
N ARG A 145 1.88 -15.76 0.22
CA ARG A 145 0.68 -15.01 0.63
C ARG A 145 1.04 -13.80 1.48
N VAL A 146 2.00 -13.91 2.40
CA VAL A 146 2.50 -12.77 3.19
C VAL A 146 3.15 -11.71 2.30
N TYR A 147 3.92 -12.08 1.28
CA TYR A 147 4.48 -11.10 0.32
C TYR A 147 3.39 -10.37 -0.47
N THR A 148 2.37 -11.09 -0.92
CA THR A 148 1.22 -10.48 -1.59
C THR A 148 0.49 -9.52 -0.65
N LEU A 149 0.23 -9.96 0.60
CA LEU A 149 -0.43 -9.15 1.61
C LEU A 149 0.35 -7.85 1.92
N GLU A 150 1.66 -7.94 2.10
CA GLU A 150 2.53 -6.77 2.30
C GLU A 150 2.42 -5.79 1.13
N SER A 151 2.55 -6.31 -0.09
CA SER A 151 2.49 -5.51 -1.29
C SER A 151 1.14 -4.79 -1.44
N THR A 152 0.04 -5.50 -1.23
CA THR A 152 -1.31 -4.94 -1.26
C THR A 152 -1.50 -3.85 -0.20
N LEU A 153 -1.05 -4.10 1.02
CA LEU A 153 -1.23 -3.16 2.14
C LEU A 153 -0.44 -1.87 1.91
N LEU A 154 0.80 -1.96 1.43
CA LEU A 154 1.62 -0.78 1.13
C LEU A 154 1.05 0.08 -0.01
N GLY A 155 0.37 -0.54 -0.98
CA GLY A 155 -0.35 0.18 -2.03
C GLY A 155 -1.70 0.76 -1.59
N TYR A 156 -2.31 0.24 -0.53
CA TYR A 156 -3.70 0.52 -0.16
C TYR A 156 -3.96 2.00 0.13
N GLN A 157 -3.04 2.70 0.80
CA GLN A 157 -3.23 4.11 1.15
C GLN A 157 -3.39 5.00 -0.10
N ARG A 158 -2.60 4.73 -1.15
CA ARG A 158 -2.70 5.47 -2.42
C ARG A 158 -4.05 5.25 -3.09
N HIS A 159 -4.52 4.00 -3.10
CA HIS A 159 -5.81 3.64 -3.68
C HIS A 159 -6.99 4.27 -2.91
N GLN A 160 -6.94 4.31 -1.58
CA GLN A 160 -7.96 5.02 -0.78
C GLN A 160 -7.95 6.52 -1.03
N LEU A 161 -6.76 7.11 -1.15
CA LEU A 161 -6.61 8.52 -1.48
C LEU A 161 -7.15 8.84 -2.88
N LEU A 162 -6.92 7.97 -3.87
CA LEU A 162 -7.50 8.06 -5.20
C LEU A 162 -9.03 7.97 -5.16
N LEU A 163 -9.58 7.00 -4.43
CA LEU A 163 -11.03 6.80 -4.31
C LEU A 163 -11.75 8.01 -3.69
N ARG A 164 -11.14 8.65 -2.68
CA ARG A 164 -11.70 9.83 -2.02
C ARG A 164 -11.45 11.14 -2.79
N SER A 165 -10.50 11.16 -3.72
CA SER A 165 -10.19 12.35 -4.51
C SER A 165 -11.33 12.68 -5.46
N ARG A 166 -11.88 13.89 -5.32
CA ARG A 166 -12.98 14.41 -6.15
C ARG A 166 -12.48 15.35 -7.23
N LEU A 167 -11.48 16.15 -6.90
CA LEU A 167 -10.87 17.10 -7.82
C LEU A 167 -9.44 16.67 -8.13
N TYR A 168 -9.10 16.72 -9.41
CA TYR A 168 -7.79 16.39 -9.93
C TYR A 168 -7.21 17.58 -10.71
N LEU A 169 -6.10 18.14 -10.24
CA LEU A 169 -5.40 19.19 -10.97
C LEU A 169 -4.37 18.58 -11.90
N VAL A 170 -4.45 18.92 -13.18
CA VAL A 170 -3.39 18.66 -14.16
C VAL A 170 -2.67 19.96 -14.45
N THR A 171 -1.35 20.02 -14.21
CA THR A 171 -0.59 21.27 -14.38
C THR A 171 -0.43 21.65 -15.85
N SER A 172 -0.25 22.95 -16.08
CA SER A 172 0.31 23.51 -17.31
C SER A 172 1.58 24.29 -16.96
N GLN A 173 2.35 24.68 -17.98
CA GLN A 173 3.51 25.55 -17.75
C GLN A 173 3.05 26.87 -17.15
N SER A 174 3.74 27.31 -16.10
CA SER A 174 3.48 28.55 -15.38
C SER A 174 4.73 28.92 -14.58
N GLU A 175 5.09 30.20 -14.57
CA GLU A 175 6.16 30.73 -13.71
C GLU A 175 5.80 30.59 -12.22
N ASN A 176 4.50 30.60 -11.91
CA ASN A 176 3.95 30.49 -10.57
C ASN A 176 3.48 29.06 -10.24
N LEU A 177 4.09 28.04 -10.85
CA LEU A 177 3.64 26.64 -10.72
C LEU A 177 3.50 26.18 -9.26
N LEU A 178 4.56 26.34 -8.46
CA LEU A 178 4.57 25.87 -7.07
C LEU A 178 3.57 26.61 -6.19
N SER A 179 3.49 27.95 -6.31
CA SER A 179 2.56 28.76 -5.51
C SER A 179 1.10 28.50 -5.88
N THR A 180 0.82 28.29 -7.17
CA THR A 180 -0.52 27.94 -7.66
C THR A 180 -0.95 26.56 -7.16
N VAL A 181 -0.06 25.58 -7.24
CA VAL A 181 -0.31 24.22 -6.71
C VAL A 181 -0.50 24.26 -5.19
N GLU A 182 0.33 25.00 -4.46
CA GLU A 182 0.18 25.14 -3.01
C GLU A 182 -1.16 25.77 -2.63
N ALA A 183 -1.60 26.80 -3.36
CA ALA A 183 -2.91 27.41 -3.16
C ALA A 183 -4.04 26.41 -3.42
N ALA A 184 -3.96 25.59 -4.46
CA ALA A 184 -4.91 24.52 -4.71
C ALA A 184 -4.90 23.46 -3.59
N LEU A 185 -3.73 23.07 -3.09
CA LEU A 185 -3.60 22.13 -1.95
C LEU A 185 -4.24 22.70 -0.67
N LYS A 186 -4.01 23.99 -0.36
CA LYS A 186 -4.67 24.71 0.74
C LYS A 186 -6.20 24.75 0.58
N GLY A 187 -6.68 24.78 -0.67
CA GLY A 187 -8.10 24.70 -1.00
C GLY A 187 -8.70 23.30 -0.82
N GLY A 188 -7.89 22.28 -0.53
CA GLY A 188 -8.32 20.90 -0.29
C GLY A 188 -8.09 19.92 -1.45
N LEU A 189 -7.29 20.29 -2.46
CA LEU A 189 -6.90 19.38 -3.53
C LEU A 189 -6.14 18.17 -2.97
N THR A 190 -6.51 16.95 -3.39
CA THR A 190 -5.87 15.70 -2.90
C THR A 190 -5.19 14.88 -4.00
N LEU A 191 -5.21 15.34 -5.24
CA LEU A 191 -4.61 14.65 -6.39
C LEU A 191 -4.08 15.67 -7.41
N LEU A 192 -2.77 15.62 -7.66
CA LEU A 192 -2.05 16.45 -8.61
C LEU A 192 -1.39 15.60 -9.70
N GLN A 193 -1.44 16.06 -10.95
CA GLN A 193 -0.66 15.54 -12.07
C GLN A 193 0.32 16.61 -12.51
N TYR A 194 1.60 16.32 -12.43
CA TYR A 194 2.59 17.16 -13.06
C TYR A 194 2.73 16.79 -14.54
N ARG A 195 2.40 17.75 -15.40
CA ARG A 195 2.45 17.64 -16.85
C ARG A 195 3.29 18.79 -17.43
N ASP A 196 4.44 18.41 -17.98
CA ASP A 196 5.28 19.28 -18.79
C ASP A 196 5.77 18.53 -20.03
N LYS A 197 5.28 18.93 -21.21
CA LYS A 197 5.58 18.28 -22.49
C LYS A 197 6.79 18.84 -23.22
N ILE A 198 7.30 20.00 -22.79
CA ILE A 198 8.32 20.75 -23.57
C ILE A 198 9.60 20.92 -22.76
N GLY A 199 9.52 20.96 -21.42
CA GLY A 199 10.69 21.21 -20.58
C GLY A 199 11.80 20.16 -20.68
N ASP A 200 13.01 20.60 -20.34
CA ASP A 200 14.17 19.72 -20.19
C ASP A 200 13.98 18.72 -19.04
N ASP A 201 14.53 17.52 -19.18
CA ASP A 201 14.39 16.46 -18.17
C ASP A 201 14.95 16.85 -16.81
N THR A 202 16.03 17.65 -16.77
CA THR A 202 16.64 18.13 -15.51
C THR A 202 15.70 19.06 -14.78
N VAL A 203 15.12 20.03 -15.49
CA VAL A 203 14.14 20.98 -14.94
C VAL A 203 12.88 20.24 -14.52
N ARG A 204 12.42 19.29 -15.35
CA ARG A 204 11.25 18.47 -15.05
C ARG A 204 11.45 17.67 -13.77
N LEU A 205 12.63 17.06 -13.59
CA LEU A 205 12.97 16.29 -12.40
C LEU A 205 13.00 17.17 -11.15
N GLU A 206 13.65 18.33 -11.21
CA GLU A 206 13.73 19.27 -10.08
C GLU A 206 12.34 19.76 -9.66
N GLN A 207 11.50 20.15 -10.62
CA GLN A 207 10.13 20.58 -10.35
C GLN A 207 9.28 19.43 -9.80
N ALA A 208 9.41 18.22 -10.36
CA ALA A 208 8.70 17.04 -9.88
C ALA A 208 9.06 16.70 -8.43
N MET A 209 10.33 16.78 -8.04
CA MET A 209 10.76 16.57 -6.65
C MET A 209 10.10 17.57 -5.69
N LYS A 210 10.11 18.86 -6.05
CA LYS A 210 9.50 19.93 -5.25
C LYS A 210 7.98 19.75 -5.12
N LEU A 211 7.30 19.47 -6.23
CA LEU A 211 5.86 19.23 -6.25
C LEU A 211 5.46 17.97 -5.47
N ARG A 212 6.22 16.88 -5.61
CA ARG A 212 6.00 15.63 -4.86
C ARG A 212 6.11 15.87 -3.36
N GLN A 213 7.17 16.54 -2.90
CA GLN A 213 7.34 16.89 -1.49
C GLN A 213 6.17 17.76 -1.00
N LEU A 214 5.77 18.76 -1.80
CA LEU A 214 4.65 19.64 -1.47
C LEU A 214 3.33 18.87 -1.39
N CYS A 215 3.00 18.00 -2.35
CA CYS A 215 1.79 17.18 -2.27
C CYS A 215 1.76 16.31 -1.01
N HIS A 216 2.88 15.69 -0.66
CA HIS A 216 2.96 14.79 0.49
C HIS A 216 2.81 15.53 1.83
N SER A 217 3.31 16.77 1.95
CA SER A 217 3.10 17.58 3.17
C SER A 217 1.63 17.96 3.40
N TYR A 218 0.82 17.99 2.34
CA TYR A 218 -0.63 18.20 2.40
C TYR A 218 -1.45 16.89 2.33
N GLY A 219 -0.80 15.72 2.30
CA GLY A 219 -1.49 14.42 2.21
C GLY A 219 -2.20 14.17 0.87
N ALA A 220 -1.69 14.77 -0.21
CA ALA A 220 -2.18 14.62 -1.59
C ALA A 220 -1.30 13.66 -2.42
N LEU A 221 -1.91 13.04 -3.44
CA LEU A 221 -1.21 12.20 -4.41
C LEU A 221 -0.48 13.04 -5.45
N PHE A 222 0.72 12.58 -5.81
CA PHE A 222 1.51 13.14 -6.90
C PHE A 222 1.66 12.14 -8.05
N ILE A 223 1.15 12.51 -9.23
CA ILE A 223 1.17 11.70 -10.45
C ILE A 223 2.06 12.35 -11.50
N MET A 224 2.93 11.57 -12.13
CA MET A 224 3.72 12.01 -13.28
C MET A 224 2.97 11.73 -14.59
N ASN A 225 2.86 12.73 -15.46
CA ASN A 225 2.28 12.53 -16.79
C ASN A 225 3.31 11.86 -17.73
N ASP A 226 2.89 10.80 -18.42
CA ASP A 226 3.56 10.04 -19.49
C ASP A 226 4.89 9.34 -19.10
N ARG A 227 5.77 10.00 -18.34
CA ARG A 227 7.16 9.61 -18.06
C ARG A 227 7.30 8.66 -16.86
N VAL A 228 7.23 7.35 -17.12
CA VAL A 228 7.40 6.26 -16.14
C VAL A 228 8.78 6.27 -15.48
N ASP A 229 9.82 6.57 -16.25
CA ASP A 229 11.20 6.71 -15.79
C ASP A 229 11.36 7.83 -14.74
N LEU A 230 10.81 9.02 -15.01
CA LEU A 230 10.86 10.13 -14.07
C LEU A 230 9.97 9.90 -12.83
N ALA A 231 8.86 9.18 -13.00
CA ALA A 231 8.02 8.76 -11.88
C ALA A 231 8.78 7.87 -10.89
N LEU A 232 9.62 6.96 -11.39
CA LEU A 232 10.50 6.15 -10.55
C LEU A 232 11.58 7.00 -9.88
N ALA A 233 12.22 7.89 -10.64
CA ALA A 233 13.31 8.73 -10.16
C ALA A 233 12.91 9.64 -8.99
N VAL A 234 11.68 10.15 -8.97
CA VAL A 234 11.16 11.05 -7.92
C VAL A 234 10.29 10.35 -6.87
N ASP A 235 10.17 9.02 -6.94
CA ASP A 235 9.23 8.23 -6.13
C ASP A 235 7.81 8.83 -6.13
N ALA A 236 7.27 9.04 -7.34
CA ALA A 236 5.89 9.47 -7.53
C ALA A 236 4.90 8.38 -7.10
N ASP A 237 3.69 8.79 -6.76
CA ASP A 237 2.62 7.85 -6.37
C ASP A 237 2.06 7.07 -7.55
N GLY A 238 2.30 7.55 -8.78
CA GLY A 238 1.85 6.91 -9.99
C GLY A 238 2.15 7.69 -11.25
N VAL A 239 1.62 7.18 -12.36
CA VAL A 239 1.66 7.82 -13.67
C VAL A 239 0.26 7.98 -14.25
N HIS A 240 0.12 8.90 -15.19
CA HIS A 240 -1.03 8.95 -16.09
C HIS A 240 -0.54 8.89 -17.53
N LEU A 241 -1.11 7.97 -18.31
CA LEU A 241 -0.65 7.65 -19.66
C LEU A 241 -1.75 8.01 -20.68
N GLY A 242 -1.36 8.65 -21.77
CA GLY A 242 -2.18 8.80 -22.97
C GLY A 242 -2.12 7.57 -23.88
N GLN A 243 -2.90 7.60 -24.98
CA GLN A 243 -3.07 6.43 -25.84
C GLN A 243 -1.78 6.01 -26.58
N GLN A 244 -0.91 6.97 -26.86
CA GLN A 244 0.36 6.79 -27.57
C GLN A 244 1.56 6.57 -26.64
N ASP A 245 1.34 6.63 -25.32
CA ASP A 245 2.41 6.45 -24.34
C ASP A 245 2.61 4.96 -24.03
N MET A 246 3.55 4.67 -23.13
CA MET A 246 3.89 3.31 -22.71
C MET A 246 2.62 2.47 -22.40
N PRO A 247 2.52 1.22 -22.89
CA PRO A 247 1.43 0.33 -22.54
C PRO A 247 1.36 0.09 -21.02
N ILE A 248 0.14 -0.02 -20.48
CA ILE A 248 -0.08 -0.19 -19.03
C ILE A 248 0.63 -1.42 -18.49
N ALA A 249 0.60 -2.54 -19.23
CA ALA A 249 1.29 -3.77 -18.83
C ALA A 249 2.80 -3.56 -18.61
N ILE A 250 3.46 -2.78 -19.48
CA ILE A 250 4.89 -2.48 -19.36
C ILE A 250 5.12 -1.50 -18.20
N ALA A 251 4.30 -0.45 -18.11
CA ALA A 251 4.38 0.51 -17.00
C ALA A 251 4.20 -0.19 -15.64
N ARG A 252 3.29 -1.16 -15.54
CA ARG A 252 3.06 -1.98 -14.34
C ARG A 252 4.26 -2.83 -13.97
N GLN A 253 4.95 -3.42 -14.95
CA GLN A 253 6.18 -4.18 -14.71
C GLN A 253 7.29 -3.31 -14.12
N LEU A 254 7.43 -2.06 -14.61
CA LEU A 254 8.45 -1.12 -14.12
C LEU A 254 8.11 -0.50 -12.77
N LEU A 255 6.86 -0.06 -12.59
CA LEU A 255 6.41 0.66 -11.39
C LEU A 255 6.10 -0.26 -10.20
N GLY A 256 5.84 -1.54 -10.48
CA GLY A 256 5.36 -2.50 -9.52
C GLY A 256 3.85 -2.38 -9.23
N PRO A 257 3.33 -3.24 -8.35
CA PRO A 257 1.89 -3.35 -8.09
C PRO A 257 1.32 -2.22 -7.22
N GLN A 258 2.16 -1.37 -6.62
CA GLN A 258 1.73 -0.40 -5.59
C GLN A 258 1.45 1.02 -6.09
N ARG A 259 2.01 1.39 -7.24
CA ARG A 259 1.87 2.74 -7.80
C ARG A 259 0.64 2.81 -8.70
N LEU A 260 0.02 3.98 -8.75
CA LEU A 260 -1.19 4.19 -9.54
C LEU A 260 -0.86 4.34 -11.02
N ILE A 261 -1.69 3.79 -11.90
CA ILE A 261 -1.60 3.96 -13.35
C ILE A 261 -2.96 4.44 -13.85
N GLY A 262 -2.98 5.70 -14.30
CA GLY A 262 -4.12 6.30 -14.97
C GLY A 262 -4.03 6.15 -16.48
N ARG A 263 -5.17 6.07 -17.17
CA ARG A 263 -5.24 6.09 -18.64
C ARG A 263 -6.23 7.13 -19.15
N SER A 264 -5.82 7.96 -20.10
CA SER A 264 -6.75 8.84 -20.83
C SER A 264 -7.60 8.03 -21.81
N THR A 265 -8.91 8.26 -21.82
CA THR A 265 -9.88 7.56 -22.68
C THR A 265 -10.83 8.56 -23.33
N THR A 266 -11.19 8.31 -24.58
CA THR A 266 -12.03 9.19 -25.41
C THR A 266 -13.30 8.50 -25.92
N ASN A 267 -13.46 7.19 -25.69
CA ASN A 267 -14.59 6.41 -26.15
C ASN A 267 -14.72 5.10 -25.36
N SER A 268 -15.84 4.41 -25.52
CA SER A 268 -16.17 3.17 -24.80
C SER A 268 -15.14 2.05 -24.99
N LYS A 269 -14.58 1.92 -26.19
CA LYS A 269 -13.58 0.90 -26.51
C LYS A 269 -12.27 1.16 -25.77
N GLU A 270 -11.81 2.41 -25.75
CA GLU A 270 -10.62 2.80 -24.98
C GLU A 270 -10.81 2.60 -23.48
N MET A 271 -11.99 2.89 -22.95
CA MET A 271 -12.33 2.62 -21.55
C MET A 271 -12.24 1.14 -21.22
N GLN A 272 -12.88 0.28 -22.01
CA GLN A 272 -12.86 -1.17 -21.82
C GLN A 272 -11.43 -1.72 -21.92
N GLY A 273 -10.64 -1.24 -22.88
CA GLY A 273 -9.23 -1.60 -23.01
C GLY A 273 -8.41 -1.20 -21.77
N ALA A 274 -8.55 0.05 -21.31
CA ALA A 274 -7.86 0.51 -20.11
C ALA A 274 -8.19 -0.31 -18.86
N ILE A 275 -9.46 -0.69 -18.69
CA ILE A 275 -9.91 -1.55 -17.57
C ILE A 275 -9.28 -2.94 -17.70
N ALA A 276 -9.35 -3.57 -18.89
CA ALA A 276 -8.80 -4.89 -19.13
C ALA A 276 -7.28 -4.94 -18.91
N ASP A 277 -6.58 -3.87 -19.27
CA ASP A 277 -5.14 -3.73 -19.10
C ASP A 277 -4.72 -3.42 -17.64
N GLY A 278 -5.68 -3.21 -16.72
CA GLY A 278 -5.42 -3.02 -15.30
C GLY A 278 -5.09 -1.57 -14.90
N ALA A 279 -5.71 -0.58 -15.56
CA ALA A 279 -5.69 0.81 -15.09
C ALA A 279 -6.33 0.95 -13.71
N ASP A 280 -5.72 1.74 -12.82
CA ASP A 280 -6.27 2.02 -11.49
C ASP A 280 -7.36 3.11 -11.55
N TYR A 281 -7.30 3.98 -12.56
CA TYR A 281 -8.32 4.97 -12.88
C TYR A 281 -8.23 5.44 -14.33
N ILE A 282 -9.26 6.14 -14.80
CA ILE A 282 -9.28 6.69 -16.17
C ILE A 282 -9.64 8.18 -16.21
N GLY A 283 -9.08 8.89 -17.19
CA GLY A 283 -9.55 10.20 -17.61
C GLY A 283 -10.60 10.05 -18.71
N VAL A 284 -11.77 10.65 -18.54
CA VAL A 284 -12.92 10.57 -19.46
C VAL A 284 -13.06 11.92 -20.14
N GLY A 285 -12.59 12.03 -21.39
CA GLY A 285 -12.64 13.30 -22.12
C GLY A 285 -11.72 13.37 -23.34
N PRO A 286 -11.63 14.54 -24.00
CA PRO A 286 -12.08 15.85 -23.53
C PRO A 286 -13.60 16.03 -23.62
N VAL A 287 -14.27 16.42 -22.53
CA VAL A 287 -15.73 16.66 -22.50
C VAL A 287 -16.10 17.83 -23.43
N TYR A 288 -15.39 18.94 -23.30
CA TYR A 288 -15.51 20.12 -24.16
C TYR A 288 -14.21 20.37 -24.92
N GLU A 289 -14.29 21.12 -26.03
CA GLU A 289 -13.10 21.54 -26.77
C GLU A 289 -12.17 22.34 -25.87
N THR A 290 -10.86 22.10 -26.00
CA THR A 290 -9.87 22.76 -25.17
C THR A 290 -8.58 23.03 -25.93
N PRO A 291 -8.01 24.24 -25.79
CA PRO A 291 -6.70 24.55 -26.38
C PRO A 291 -5.56 23.77 -25.72
N THR A 292 -5.76 23.18 -24.53
CA THR A 292 -4.70 22.44 -23.80
C THR A 292 -4.24 21.16 -24.49
N LYS A 293 -5.09 20.56 -25.33
CA LYS A 293 -4.75 19.40 -26.20
C LYS A 293 -5.26 19.71 -27.62
N VAL A 294 -4.46 20.46 -28.37
CA VAL A 294 -4.74 20.85 -29.77
C VAL A 294 -5.05 19.60 -30.61
N GLY A 295 -6.17 19.63 -31.33
CA GLY A 295 -6.53 18.60 -32.32
C GLY A 295 -7.39 17.43 -31.85
N LYS A 296 -7.91 17.42 -30.62
CA LYS A 296 -8.91 16.42 -30.17
C LYS A 296 -10.32 17.02 -30.13
N ALA A 297 -11.22 16.45 -30.93
CA ALA A 297 -12.64 16.79 -30.87
C ALA A 297 -13.22 16.47 -29.48
N ALA A 298 -14.16 17.30 -29.03
CA ALA A 298 -14.93 17.05 -27.82
C ALA A 298 -15.74 15.75 -27.97
N VAL A 299 -15.74 14.92 -26.92
CA VAL A 299 -16.51 13.67 -26.88
C VAL A 299 -17.90 13.86 -26.26
N GLY A 300 -18.16 15.04 -25.70
CA GLY A 300 -19.44 15.41 -25.11
C GLY A 300 -19.73 14.77 -23.76
N VAL A 301 -20.86 15.17 -23.18
CA VAL A 301 -21.37 14.65 -21.91
C VAL A 301 -21.97 13.24 -22.03
N GLU A 302 -22.21 12.77 -23.25
CA GLU A 302 -22.68 11.43 -23.55
C GLU A 302 -21.65 10.37 -23.14
N TYR A 303 -20.36 10.65 -23.36
CA TYR A 303 -19.31 9.73 -22.92
C TYR A 303 -19.16 9.71 -21.40
N VAL A 304 -19.39 10.85 -20.73
CA VAL A 304 -19.46 10.94 -19.26
C VAL A 304 -20.61 10.07 -18.74
N SER A 305 -21.78 10.19 -19.34
CA SER A 305 -22.96 9.38 -19.00
C SER A 305 -22.72 7.88 -19.22
N TYR A 306 -21.99 7.52 -20.27
CA TYR A 306 -21.59 6.14 -20.53
C TYR A 306 -20.63 5.63 -19.44
N ALA A 307 -19.60 6.40 -19.08
CA ALA A 307 -18.64 6.03 -18.04
C ALA A 307 -19.31 5.88 -16.67
N ALA A 308 -20.26 6.76 -16.33
CA ALA A 308 -21.04 6.68 -15.09
C ALA A 308 -21.80 5.36 -14.93
N LYS A 309 -22.31 4.80 -16.03
CA LYS A 309 -23.06 3.53 -16.02
C LYS A 309 -22.18 2.28 -16.08
N ASN A 310 -20.98 2.39 -16.66
CA ASN A 310 -20.22 1.21 -17.11
C ASN A 310 -18.81 1.08 -16.50
N SER A 311 -18.25 2.11 -15.86
CA SER A 311 -16.90 2.03 -15.30
C SER A 311 -16.91 1.42 -13.89
N PRO A 312 -16.26 0.27 -13.65
CA PRO A 312 -16.12 -0.32 -12.32
C PRO A 312 -14.97 0.29 -11.51
N ILE A 313 -14.09 1.05 -12.18
CA ILE A 313 -12.94 1.73 -11.58
C ILE A 313 -13.19 3.24 -11.49
N PRO A 314 -12.46 3.96 -10.62
CA PRO A 314 -12.53 5.41 -10.52
C PRO A 314 -12.23 6.10 -11.85
N TRP A 315 -12.95 7.18 -12.12
CA TRP A 315 -12.78 7.95 -13.34
C TRP A 315 -12.97 9.44 -13.06
N PHE A 316 -12.32 10.28 -13.87
CA PHE A 316 -12.39 11.74 -13.78
C PHE A 316 -12.81 12.30 -15.14
N ALA A 317 -13.94 13.02 -15.18
CA ALA A 317 -14.29 13.79 -16.37
C ALA A 317 -13.25 14.91 -16.57
N ILE A 318 -12.76 15.11 -17.78
CA ILE A 318 -11.70 16.07 -18.08
C ILE A 318 -11.94 16.76 -19.42
N GLY A 319 -11.48 18.01 -19.55
CA GLY A 319 -11.45 18.73 -20.82
C GLY A 319 -12.44 19.88 -20.87
N GLY A 320 -11.92 21.10 -20.74
CA GLY A 320 -12.70 22.33 -20.80
C GLY A 320 -13.67 22.55 -19.64
N ILE A 321 -13.58 21.77 -18.56
CA ILE A 321 -14.45 21.90 -17.39
C ILE A 321 -14.04 23.12 -16.58
N ASP A 322 -14.99 23.98 -16.24
CA ASP A 322 -14.84 25.21 -15.48
C ASP A 322 -16.05 25.46 -14.53
N PRO A 323 -16.05 26.53 -13.72
CA PRO A 323 -17.16 26.81 -12.80
C PRO A 323 -18.53 27.02 -13.45
N ASN A 324 -18.60 27.36 -14.74
CA ASN A 324 -19.83 27.65 -15.47
C ASN A 324 -20.47 26.38 -16.04
N ASN A 325 -19.68 25.35 -16.36
CA ASN A 325 -20.18 24.12 -17.01
C ASN A 325 -20.11 22.86 -16.11
N ILE A 326 -19.48 22.92 -14.94
CA ILE A 326 -19.36 21.75 -14.04
C ILE A 326 -20.69 21.07 -13.71
N ASN A 327 -21.78 21.84 -13.56
CA ASN A 327 -23.08 21.28 -13.21
C ASN A 327 -23.60 20.32 -14.29
N GLU A 328 -23.42 20.64 -15.57
CA GLU A 328 -23.81 19.76 -16.67
C GLU A 328 -23.04 18.42 -16.64
N VAL A 329 -21.75 18.49 -16.30
CA VAL A 329 -20.90 17.29 -16.16
C VAL A 329 -21.30 16.44 -14.96
N ILE A 330 -21.70 17.09 -13.86
CA ILE A 330 -22.26 16.43 -12.67
C ILE A 330 -23.60 15.76 -13.00
N ASP A 331 -24.49 16.45 -13.72
CA ASP A 331 -25.80 15.95 -14.13
C ASP A 331 -25.66 14.73 -15.06
N ALA A 332 -24.59 14.69 -15.86
CA ALA A 332 -24.19 13.52 -16.66
C ALA A 332 -23.63 12.35 -15.81
N GLY A 333 -23.57 12.49 -14.48
CA GLY A 333 -23.16 11.44 -13.54
C GLY A 333 -21.71 11.53 -13.05
N ALA A 334 -20.98 12.60 -13.38
CA ALA A 334 -19.63 12.77 -12.86
C ALA A 334 -19.62 13.09 -11.38
N GLN A 335 -18.93 12.25 -10.61
CA GLN A 335 -18.64 12.51 -9.20
C GLN A 335 -17.20 12.96 -8.96
N ARG A 336 -16.40 13.04 -10.03
CA ARG A 336 -15.00 13.48 -10.00
C ARG A 336 -14.66 14.18 -11.29
N VAL A 337 -13.91 15.27 -11.21
CA VAL A 337 -13.47 16.04 -12.37
C VAL A 337 -11.97 16.33 -12.29
N ALA A 338 -11.35 16.44 -13.46
CA ALA A 338 -10.00 16.93 -13.62
C ALA A 338 -10.01 18.24 -14.39
N VAL A 339 -9.23 19.20 -13.90
CA VAL A 339 -9.15 20.57 -14.46
C VAL A 339 -7.69 20.97 -14.67
N VAL A 340 -7.47 21.89 -15.61
CA VAL A 340 -6.16 22.49 -15.89
C VAL A 340 -6.28 23.99 -15.65
N ARG A 341 -6.81 24.72 -16.64
CA ARG A 341 -6.85 26.18 -16.67
C ARG A 341 -7.64 26.79 -15.52
N SER A 342 -8.77 26.18 -15.15
CA SER A 342 -9.63 26.68 -14.07
C SER A 342 -8.93 26.82 -12.73
N LEU A 343 -7.81 26.12 -12.50
CA LEU A 343 -6.97 26.34 -11.32
C LEU A 343 -5.62 26.98 -11.68
N MET A 344 -4.99 26.57 -12.78
CA MET A 344 -3.67 27.09 -13.17
C MET A 344 -3.69 28.58 -13.56
N GLU A 345 -4.82 29.09 -14.03
CA GLU A 345 -5.02 30.49 -14.48
C GLU A 345 -5.95 31.26 -13.53
N ALA A 346 -6.32 30.68 -12.38
CA ALA A 346 -7.18 31.35 -11.41
C ALA A 346 -6.42 32.42 -10.63
N GLU A 347 -7.02 33.59 -10.46
CA GLU A 347 -6.49 34.62 -9.55
C GLU A 347 -6.46 34.13 -8.09
N GLN A 348 -7.43 33.30 -7.70
CA GLN A 348 -7.54 32.74 -6.35
C GLN A 348 -7.73 31.21 -6.40
N PRO A 349 -6.67 30.43 -6.67
CA PRO A 349 -6.77 28.97 -6.85
C PRO A 349 -7.35 28.26 -5.62
N THR A 350 -7.10 28.78 -4.41
CA THR A 350 -7.68 28.27 -3.16
C THR A 350 -9.22 28.30 -3.19
N LEU A 351 -9.81 29.45 -3.53
CA LEU A 351 -11.27 29.61 -3.55
C LEU A 351 -11.91 28.80 -4.68
N VAL A 352 -11.27 28.77 -5.86
CA VAL A 352 -11.77 27.98 -6.98
C VAL A 352 -11.74 26.49 -6.63
N THR A 353 -10.67 25.99 -6.00
CA THR A 353 -10.60 24.61 -5.50
C THR A 353 -11.76 24.29 -4.56
N GLN A 354 -12.00 25.17 -3.57
CA GLN A 354 -13.09 25.00 -2.61
C GLN A 354 -14.45 24.99 -3.30
N TYR A 355 -14.66 25.86 -4.29
CA TYR A 355 -15.88 25.86 -5.10
C TYR A 355 -16.11 24.53 -5.81
N PHE A 356 -15.11 24.02 -6.54
CA PHE A 356 -15.19 22.73 -7.23
C PHE A 356 -15.53 21.60 -6.27
N LEU A 357 -14.83 21.52 -5.14
CA LEU A 357 -15.09 20.50 -4.12
C LEU A 357 -16.51 20.62 -3.56
N SER A 358 -17.00 21.84 -3.31
CA SER A 358 -18.36 22.06 -2.82
C SER A 358 -19.42 21.52 -3.79
N GLN A 359 -19.27 21.73 -5.10
CA GLN A 359 -20.21 21.19 -6.09
C GLN A 359 -20.16 19.65 -6.14
N LEU A 360 -18.96 19.07 -6.12
CA LEU A 360 -18.78 17.61 -6.22
C LEU A 360 -19.27 16.86 -4.98
N TYR A 361 -19.20 17.46 -3.79
CA TYR A 361 -19.70 16.84 -2.56
C TYR A 361 -21.24 16.92 -2.41
N ARG A 362 -21.90 17.91 -3.03
CA ARG A 362 -23.38 18.03 -3.00
C ARG A 362 -24.08 16.79 -3.56
N VAL A 363 -23.50 16.16 -4.57
CA VAL A 363 -24.06 14.96 -5.23
C VAL A 363 -24.22 13.78 -4.27
N LYS A 364 -23.36 13.67 -3.25
CA LYS A 364 -23.40 12.57 -2.28
C LYS A 364 -24.47 12.76 -1.19
N ALA A 365 -25.03 13.95 -1.03
CA ALA A 365 -26.08 14.21 -0.06
C ALA A 365 -27.48 13.84 -0.59
N ASN A 366 -27.62 13.73 -1.91
CA ASN A 366 -28.90 13.52 -2.60
C ASN A 366 -29.05 12.13 -3.25
N ALA A 367 -28.05 11.25 -3.08
CA ALA A 367 -28.02 9.87 -3.56
C ALA A 367 -27.74 8.94 -2.38
#